data_AF-X1BN66-F1
#
_entry.id   AF-X1BN66-F1
#
_cell.length_a   1.000
_cell.length_b   1.000
_cell.length_c   1.000
_cell.angle_alpha   90.00
_cell.angle_beta   90.00
_cell.angle_gamma   90.00
#
_symmetry.space_group_name_H-M   'P 1'
#
loop_
_entity.id
_entity.type
_entity.pdbx_description
1 polymer ?
#
loop_
_entity_poly.entity_id
_entity_poly.type
_entity_poly.pdbx_seq_one_letter_code
_entity_poly.pdbx_strand_id
1 'polypeptide(L)'
;MSVLDHVPGKGDSSNGSEYACEGGGFEDEYPGIYEIIARQRYQGNLRKTGKLLIFVDCGKASLCVTDVAGVQIAFYKAESISEALSGLERALQAGKVDWRPDRRRNG
;
A
#
# COMPACT_ATOMS: atom_id res chain seq x y z
N MET A 1 -4.00 14.85 1.81
CA MET A 1 -2.89 14.38 2.68
C MET A 1 -2.49 13.02 2.14
N SER A 2 -1.21 12.73 1.97
CA SER A 2 -0.78 11.49 1.32
C SER A 2 -0.82 10.33 2.33
N VAL A 3 -1.23 9.13 1.92
CA VAL A 3 -1.23 7.99 2.87
C VAL A 3 0.19 7.55 3.24
N LEU A 4 1.19 7.97 2.45
CA LEU A 4 2.61 7.71 2.72
C LEU A 4 3.13 8.57 3.88
N ASP A 5 2.44 9.65 4.26
CA ASP A 5 2.77 10.40 5.49
C ASP A 5 2.58 9.54 6.75
N HIS A 6 1.77 8.47 6.66
CA HIS A 6 1.54 7.51 7.73
C HIS A 6 2.48 6.30 7.68
N VAL A 7 3.35 6.22 6.66
CA VAL A 7 4.25 5.09 6.44
C VAL A 7 5.68 5.46 6.86
N PRO A 8 6.31 4.72 7.80
CA PRO A 8 7.66 5.03 8.29
C PRO A 8 8.78 4.69 7.28
N GLY A 9 9.53 5.68 6.80
CA GLY A 9 10.79 5.49 6.04
C GLY A 9 10.96 6.41 4.82
N LYS A 10 12.20 6.83 4.51
CA LYS A 10 12.55 7.63 3.31
C LYS A 10 13.35 6.77 2.32
N GLY A 11 12.88 6.68 1.08
CA GLY A 11 13.64 6.10 -0.04
C GLY A 11 14.12 7.18 -1.00
N ASP A 12 15.24 6.91 -1.70
CA ASP A 12 15.90 7.80 -2.68
C ASP A 12 16.43 6.98 -3.90
N SER A 13 16.45 7.54 -5.13
CA SER A 13 17.20 7.15 -6.38
C SER A 13 16.48 7.33 -7.75
N SER A 14 17.12 8.05 -8.69
CA SER A 14 16.74 8.73 -9.97
C SER A 14 15.91 8.03 -11.10
N ASN A 15 15.22 8.83 -11.94
CA ASN A 15 14.81 8.43 -13.32
C ASN A 15 13.37 7.90 -13.58
N GLY A 16 12.28 8.67 -13.77
CA GLY A 16 10.99 8.07 -14.22
C GLY A 16 9.69 8.75 -13.77
N SER A 17 8.56 8.30 -14.35
CA SER A 17 7.16 8.69 -14.04
C SER A 17 6.85 8.80 -12.54
N GLU A 18 5.86 9.62 -12.14
CA GLU A 18 5.42 9.69 -10.73
C GLU A 18 4.78 8.36 -10.28
N TYR A 19 4.12 7.66 -11.20
CA TYR A 19 3.48 6.37 -10.98
C TYR A 19 3.98 5.30 -11.96
N ALA A 20 4.04 4.06 -11.50
CA ALA A 20 4.50 2.89 -12.26
C ALA A 20 3.54 2.45 -13.37
N CYS A 21 2.26 2.78 -13.22
CA CYS A 21 1.16 2.55 -14.14
C CYS A 21 0.19 3.73 -13.98
N GLU A 22 -0.59 4.07 -15.00
CA GLU A 22 -1.65 5.09 -14.95
C GLU A 22 -2.87 4.60 -15.74
N GLY A 23 -4.08 4.91 -15.28
CA GLY A 23 -5.34 4.54 -15.93
C GLY A 23 -5.94 3.22 -15.43
N GLY A 24 -7.28 3.19 -15.29
CA GLY A 24 -8.04 1.97 -15.02
C GLY A 24 -9.12 2.07 -13.95
N GLY A 25 -9.42 3.27 -13.44
CA GLY A 25 -10.48 3.52 -12.45
C GLY A 25 -10.13 3.05 -11.02
N PHE A 26 -9.13 2.19 -10.88
CA PHE A 26 -8.64 1.73 -9.59
C PHE A 26 -8.01 2.88 -8.78
N GLU A 27 -7.29 3.81 -9.44
CA GLU A 27 -6.76 5.01 -8.76
C GLU A 27 -7.85 5.92 -8.19
N ASP A 28 -9.01 5.97 -8.85
CA ASP A 28 -10.14 6.81 -8.42
C ASP A 28 -10.89 6.17 -7.24
N GLU A 29 -11.06 4.85 -7.27
CA GLU A 29 -11.82 4.11 -6.25
C GLU A 29 -10.98 3.82 -4.99
N TYR A 30 -9.68 3.57 -5.14
CA TYR A 30 -8.77 3.17 -4.06
C TYR A 30 -7.45 3.97 -4.06
N PRO A 31 -7.51 5.31 -3.91
CA PRO A 31 -6.35 6.18 -4.10
C PRO A 31 -5.20 5.93 -3.13
N GLY A 32 -5.48 5.57 -1.87
CA GLY A 32 -4.46 5.26 -0.87
C GLY A 32 -3.73 3.94 -1.14
N ILE A 33 -4.49 2.90 -1.48
CA ILE A 33 -3.91 1.61 -1.93
C ILE A 33 -3.06 1.84 -3.17
N TYR A 34 -3.60 2.55 -4.16
CA TYR A 34 -2.91 2.89 -5.40
C TYR A 34 -1.60 3.65 -5.14
N GLU A 35 -1.64 4.66 -4.28
CA GLU A 35 -0.46 5.42 -3.88
C GLU A 35 0.64 4.51 -3.30
N ILE A 36 0.31 3.47 -2.54
CA ILE A 36 1.33 2.55 -2.02
C ILE A 36 1.93 1.68 -3.13
N ILE A 37 1.12 1.12 -4.02
CA ILE A 37 1.55 0.11 -5.00
C ILE A 37 2.04 0.68 -6.33
N ALA A 38 1.73 1.95 -6.61
CA ALA A 38 2.05 2.58 -7.89
C ALA A 38 2.94 3.82 -7.75
N ARG A 39 2.91 4.57 -6.64
CA ARG A 39 3.69 5.82 -6.52
C ARG A 39 5.19 5.54 -6.41
N GLN A 40 5.93 5.92 -7.45
CA GLN A 40 7.37 5.79 -7.55
C GLN A 40 8.12 7.01 -7.01
N ARG A 41 7.46 8.19 -6.92
CA ARG A 41 8.06 9.42 -6.38
C ARG A 41 7.27 10.00 -5.22
N TYR A 42 7.93 10.26 -4.10
CA TYR A 42 7.33 10.85 -2.91
C TYR A 42 8.22 11.94 -2.29
N GLN A 43 7.66 13.13 -2.08
CA GLN A 43 8.40 14.30 -1.57
C GLN A 43 9.71 14.58 -2.34
N GLY A 44 9.67 14.41 -3.66
CA GLY A 44 10.84 14.58 -4.54
C GLY A 44 11.83 13.41 -4.56
N ASN A 45 11.68 12.44 -3.64
CA ASN A 45 12.56 11.27 -3.59
C ASN A 45 11.89 10.06 -4.25
N LEU A 46 12.69 9.11 -4.71
CA LEU A 46 12.19 7.91 -5.35
C LEU A 46 11.99 6.77 -4.37
N ARG A 47 10.93 6.00 -4.59
CA ARG A 47 10.45 4.96 -3.70
C ARG A 47 10.20 3.70 -4.48
N LYS A 48 10.64 2.57 -3.91
CA LYS A 48 10.19 1.26 -4.39
C LYS A 48 8.71 1.13 -4.10
N THR A 49 7.93 0.80 -5.13
CA THR A 49 6.49 0.57 -4.96
C THR A 49 6.22 -0.62 -4.07
N GLY A 50 5.09 -0.53 -3.37
CA GLY A 50 4.55 -1.61 -2.57
C GLY A 50 3.95 -2.74 -3.40
N LYS A 51 3.31 -3.67 -2.70
CA LYS A 51 2.52 -4.75 -3.29
C LYS A 51 1.24 -4.90 -2.51
N LEU A 52 0.15 -5.24 -3.21
CA LEU A 52 -1.08 -5.72 -2.62
C LEU A 52 -1.22 -7.21 -2.91
N LEU A 53 -1.37 -8.01 -1.87
CA LEU A 53 -1.64 -9.44 -1.95
C LEU A 53 -3.06 -9.69 -1.43
N ILE A 54 -3.84 -10.44 -2.19
CA ILE A 54 -5.21 -10.80 -1.85
C ILE A 54 -5.25 -12.29 -1.60
N PHE A 55 -5.63 -12.69 -0.39
CA PHE A 55 -5.86 -14.08 -0.01
C PHE A 55 -7.35 -14.27 0.20
N VAL A 56 -7.94 -15.23 -0.50
CA VAL A 56 -9.35 -15.59 -0.36
C VAL A 56 -9.41 -17.02 0.14
N ASP A 57 -10.02 -17.21 1.30
CA ASP A 57 -10.17 -18.53 1.92
C ASP A 57 -11.52 -18.62 2.64
N CYS A 58 -12.24 -19.72 2.41
CA CYS A 58 -13.54 -20.03 3.03
C CYS A 58 -14.53 -18.85 3.07
N GLY A 59 -14.62 -18.08 1.97
CA GLY A 59 -15.51 -16.93 1.86
C GLY A 59 -15.01 -15.65 2.53
N LYS A 60 -13.81 -15.64 3.12
CA LYS A 60 -13.19 -14.44 3.72
C LYS A 60 -12.07 -13.92 2.84
N ALA A 61 -11.89 -12.61 2.83
CA ALA A 61 -10.77 -11.96 2.15
C ALA A 61 -9.80 -11.39 3.18
N SER A 62 -8.52 -11.70 3.01
CA SER A 62 -7.41 -11.09 3.73
C SER A 62 -6.52 -10.35 2.74
N LEU A 63 -6.33 -9.06 2.96
CA LEU A 63 -5.39 -8.23 2.22
C LEU A 63 -4.09 -8.11 2.99
N CYS A 64 -2.98 -8.13 2.28
CA CYS A 64 -1.68 -7.75 2.77
C CYS A 64 -1.12 -6.67 1.87
N VAL A 65 -0.85 -5.49 2.43
CA VAL A 65 -0.17 -4.41 1.73
C VAL A 65 1.24 -4.29 2.27
N THR A 66 2.22 -4.27 1.37
CA THR A 66 3.63 -4.14 1.73
C THR A 66 4.15 -2.77 1.33
N ASP A 67 4.80 -2.07 2.24
CA ASP A 67 5.67 -0.95 1.90
C ASP A 67 7.13 -1.41 1.86
N VAL A 68 7.70 -1.38 0.66
CA VAL A 68 9.07 -1.82 0.42
C VAL A 68 10.09 -0.80 0.92
N ALA A 69 9.74 0.48 0.99
CA ALA A 69 10.65 1.54 1.43
C ALA A 69 10.86 1.50 2.95
N GLY A 70 9.77 1.42 3.71
CA GLY A 70 9.75 1.32 5.16
C GLY A 70 9.96 -0.07 5.72
N VAL A 71 10.03 -1.10 4.86
CA VAL A 71 10.14 -2.51 5.26
C VAL A 71 8.98 -2.88 6.19
N GLN A 72 7.78 -2.48 5.80
CA GLN A 72 6.57 -2.66 6.59
C GLN A 72 5.51 -3.45 5.84
N ILE A 73 4.71 -4.17 6.60
CA ILE A 73 3.56 -4.92 6.11
C ILE A 73 2.35 -4.60 6.97
N ALA A 74 1.20 -4.55 6.35
CA ALA A 74 -0.07 -4.41 7.03
C ALA A 74 -1.08 -5.41 6.51
N PHE A 75 -1.96 -5.86 7.39
CA PHE A 75 -3.01 -6.82 7.08
C PHE A 75 -4.38 -6.23 7.35
N TYR A 76 -5.32 -6.54 6.47
CA TYR A 76 -6.73 -6.23 6.67
C TYR A 76 -7.57 -7.46 6.33
N LYS A 77 -8.63 -7.72 7.09
CA LYS A 77 -9.51 -8.88 6.87
C LYS A 77 -10.96 -8.44 6.84
N ALA A 78 -11.75 -9.02 5.94
CA ALA A 78 -13.19 -8.81 5.85
C ALA A 78 -13.90 -10.06 5.30
N GLU A 79 -15.23 -10.00 5.25
CA GLU A 79 -16.08 -11.10 4.78
C GLU A 79 -16.25 -11.11 3.25
N SER A 80 -15.71 -10.13 2.54
CA SER A 80 -15.62 -10.14 1.07
C SER A 80 -14.42 -9.34 0.55
N ILE A 81 -14.04 -9.56 -0.71
CA ILE A 81 -12.95 -8.82 -1.36
C ILE A 81 -13.27 -7.31 -1.39
N SER A 82 -14.49 -6.95 -1.78
CA SER A 82 -14.92 -5.55 -1.87
C SER A 82 -14.89 -4.84 -0.51
N GLU A 83 -15.38 -5.50 0.55
CA GLU A 83 -15.28 -4.98 1.91
C GLU A 83 -13.83 -4.86 2.37
N ALA A 84 -12.97 -5.82 2.01
CA ALA A 84 -11.58 -5.77 2.39
C ALA A 84 -10.84 -4.61 1.72
N LEU A 85 -11.07 -4.38 0.42
CA LEU A 85 -10.47 -3.25 -0.33
C LEU A 85 -10.96 -1.91 0.22
N SER A 86 -12.28 -1.74 0.33
CA SER A 86 -12.88 -0.52 0.88
C SER A 86 -12.45 -0.26 2.33
N GLY A 87 -12.36 -1.31 3.14
CA GLY A 87 -11.96 -1.23 4.54
C GLY A 87 -10.48 -0.86 4.71
N LEU A 88 -9.60 -1.48 3.91
CA LEU A 88 -8.18 -1.14 3.88
C LEU A 88 -7.96 0.31 3.42
N GLU A 89 -8.63 0.73 2.35
CA GLU A 89 -8.55 2.11 1.84
C GLU A 89 -8.93 3.12 2.93
N ARG A 90 -10.08 2.94 3.59
CA ARG A 90 -10.50 3.82 4.70
C ARG A 90 -9.50 3.81 5.86
N ALA A 91 -8.94 2.65 6.19
CA ALA A 91 -7.95 2.54 7.27
C ALA A 91 -6.65 3.29 6.92
N LEU A 92 -6.21 3.21 5.65
CA LEU A 92 -5.04 3.93 5.14
C LEU A 92 -5.24 5.44 5.19
N GLN A 93 -6.36 5.92 4.65
CA GLN A 93 -6.72 7.35 4.66
C GLN A 93 -6.87 7.91 6.07
N ALA A 94 -7.30 7.08 7.02
CA ALA A 94 -7.42 7.47 8.43
C ALA A 94 -6.12 7.34 9.24
N GLY A 95 -5.03 6.81 8.66
CA GLY A 95 -3.80 6.53 9.39
C GLY A 95 -3.96 5.49 10.51
N LYS A 96 -4.91 4.55 10.37
CA LYS A 96 -5.28 3.54 11.40
C LYS A 96 -4.78 2.13 11.09
N VAL A 97 -3.98 1.98 10.04
CA VAL A 97 -3.42 0.69 9.67
C VAL A 97 -2.36 0.26 10.68
N ASP A 98 -2.48 -0.97 11.17
CA ASP A 98 -1.47 -1.62 12.03
C ASP A 98 -0.30 -2.11 11.18
N TRP A 99 0.71 -1.25 11.03
CA TRP A 99 1.92 -1.59 10.31
C TRP A 99 2.90 -2.37 11.18
N ARG A 100 3.49 -3.41 10.62
CA ARG A 100 4.44 -4.30 11.28
C ARG A 100 5.74 -4.41 10.47
N PRO A 101 6.91 -4.56 11.11
CA PRO A 101 8.16 -4.79 10.39
C PRO A 101 8.14 -6.10 9.59
N ASP A 102 8.64 -6.06 8.34
CA ASP A 102 8.86 -7.27 7.55
C ASP A 102 10.10 -8.02 8.04
N ARG A 103 9.87 -9.10 8.80
CA ARG A 103 10.92 -9.92 9.41
C ARG A 103 11.82 -10.63 8.40
N ARG A 104 11.43 -10.73 7.12
CA ARG A 104 12.23 -11.42 6.09
C ARG A 104 13.44 -10.61 5.61
N ARG A 105 13.50 -9.31 5.92
CA ARG A 105 14.58 -8.41 5.47
C ARG A 105 15.67 -8.12 6.52
N ASN A 106 15.54 -8.67 7.73
CA ASN A 106 16.54 -8.53 8.80
C ASN A 106 17.55 -9.69 8.82
N GLY A 107 17.76 -10.37 7.70
CA GLY A 107 18.71 -11.47 7.54
C GLY A 107 19.72 -11.17 6.45
#